data_AF-A0A0F5AM74-F1
#
_entry.id   AF-A0A0F5AM74-F1
#
_cell.length_a   1.000
_cell.length_b   1.000
_cell.length_c   1.000
_cell.angle_alpha   90.00
_cell.angle_beta   90.00
_cell.angle_gamma   90.00
#
_symmetry.space_group_name_H-M   'P 1'
#
loop_
_entity.id
_entity.type
_entity.pdbx_description
1 polymer ?
#
loop_
_entity_poly.entity_id
_entity_poly.type
_entity_poly.pdbx_seq_one_letter_code
_entity_poly.pdbx_strand_id
1 'polypeptide(L)'
;MMIDAFRTLFWREFTSLDAGAQYFHVKPITVKRWLDGSIPPNPMAEKLLIIKARGYLPNDTRWAGFRIDEKNGWLITPEGRAFNPKDLDAWPLWRAEYLEFLRRYGHIQGPIKVQPPREHPKPFRGGRRCEPVPWIPIKEKLK
;
A
#
# COMPACT_ATOMS: atom_id res chain seq x y z
N MET A 1 -12.64 7.86 17.31
CA MET A 1 -11.39 7.07 17.25
C MET A 1 -10.42 7.76 18.20
N MET A 2 -9.92 7.05 19.22
CA MET A 2 -9.26 7.64 20.40
C MET A 2 -8.14 8.61 19.99
N ILE A 3 -8.16 9.85 20.49
CA ILE A 3 -7.10 10.86 20.28
C ILE A 3 -5.70 10.25 20.50
N ASP A 4 -5.59 9.30 21.42
CA ASP A 4 -4.36 8.55 21.70
C ASP A 4 -3.82 7.76 20.51
N ALA A 5 -4.70 7.18 19.69
CA ALA A 5 -4.30 6.44 18.48
C ALA A 5 -3.74 7.38 17.41
N PHE A 6 -4.39 8.52 17.17
CA PHE A 6 -3.89 9.54 16.25
C PHE A 6 -2.56 10.13 16.74
N ARG A 7 -2.49 10.46 18.03
CA ARG A 7 -1.28 11.00 18.67
C ARG A 7 -0.10 10.02 18.60
N THR A 8 -0.33 8.75 18.94
CA THR A 8 0.70 7.71 18.88
C THR A 8 1.20 7.52 17.46
N LEU A 9 0.28 7.45 16.49
CA LEU A 9 0.63 7.26 15.09
C LEU A 9 1.34 8.50 14.52
N PHE A 10 0.95 9.70 14.92
CA PHE A 10 1.60 10.94 14.51
C PHE A 10 3.09 10.94 14.90
N TRP A 11 3.39 10.66 16.17
CA TRP A 11 4.77 10.67 16.67
C TRP A 11 5.60 9.48 16.19
N ARG A 12 4.96 8.43 15.68
CA ARG A 12 5.65 7.34 14.98
C ARG A 12 6.12 7.76 13.58
N GLU A 13 5.31 8.57 12.88
CA GLU A 13 5.54 8.92 11.47
C GLU A 13 6.27 10.26 11.27
N PHE A 14 6.26 11.15 12.28
CA PHE A 14 6.86 12.49 12.23
C PHE A 14 7.73 12.77 13.45
N THR A 15 8.86 13.45 13.22
CA THR A 15 9.78 13.87 14.27
C THR A 15 9.47 15.27 14.82
N SER A 16 8.61 16.05 14.15
CA SER A 16 8.25 17.41 14.56
C SER A 16 6.83 17.80 14.14
N LEU A 17 6.29 18.82 14.81
CA LEU A 17 4.99 19.41 14.46
C LEU A 17 5.02 20.03 13.05
N ASP A 18 6.13 20.67 12.67
CA ASP A 18 6.28 21.30 11.34
C ASP A 18 6.24 20.27 10.21
N ALA A 19 6.93 19.14 10.37
CA ALA A 19 6.92 18.07 9.37
C ALA A 19 5.51 17.49 9.17
N GLY A 20 4.79 17.26 10.27
CA GLY A 20 3.39 16.82 10.20
C GLY A 20 2.47 17.88 9.60
N ALA A 21 2.65 19.15 9.96
CA ALA A 21 1.86 20.26 9.45
C ALA A 21 2.04 20.45 7.94
N GLN A 22 3.28 20.35 7.45
CA GLN A 22 3.59 20.38 6.02
C GLN A 22 2.91 19.23 5.27
N TYR A 23 2.95 18.01 5.83
CA TYR A 23 2.31 16.84 5.22
C TYR A 23 0.78 16.98 5.14
N PHE A 24 0.14 17.55 6.16
CA PHE A 24 -1.31 17.78 6.17
C PHE A 24 -1.73 19.09 5.51
N HIS A 25 -0.78 19.90 5.04
CA HIS A 25 -1.02 21.26 4.49
C HIS A 25 -1.80 22.18 5.46
N VAL A 26 -1.42 22.15 6.75
CA VAL A 26 -2.00 23.01 7.80
C VAL A 26 -0.90 23.78 8.54
N LYS A 27 -1.29 24.66 9.47
CA LYS A 27 -0.35 25.33 10.38
C LYS A 27 0.06 24.40 11.54
N PRO A 28 1.30 24.48 12.06
CA PRO A 28 1.74 23.66 13.21
C PRO A 28 0.84 23.77 14.45
N ILE A 29 0.28 24.96 14.70
CA ILE A 29 -0.66 25.18 15.81
C ILE A 29 -1.93 24.33 15.69
N THR A 30 -2.38 24.04 14.46
CA THR A 30 -3.54 23.18 14.20
C THR A 30 -3.23 21.74 14.61
N VAL A 31 -2.04 21.24 14.23
CA VAL A 31 -1.57 19.90 14.63
C VAL A 31 -1.42 19.82 16.15
N LYS A 32 -0.86 20.84 16.78
CA LYS A 32 -0.77 20.91 18.25
C LYS A 32 -2.14 20.73 18.91
N ARG A 33 -3.16 21.47 18.45
CA ARG A 33 -4.55 21.38 18.94
C ARG A 33 -5.20 20.02 18.72
N TRP A 34 -4.81 19.31 17.65
CA TRP A 34 -5.25 17.93 17.43
C TRP A 34 -4.61 16.96 18.42
N LEU A 35 -3.31 17.13 18.68
CA LEU A 35 -2.56 16.25 19.56
C LEU A 35 -2.91 16.47 21.03
N ASP A 36 -3.15 17.71 21.47
CA ASP A 36 -3.56 18.03 22.83
C ASP A 36 -5.05 17.74 23.11
N GLY A 37 -5.84 17.52 22.04
CA GLY A 37 -7.25 17.17 22.13
C GLY A 37 -8.19 18.37 22.25
N SER A 38 -7.68 19.60 22.13
CA SER A 38 -8.50 20.82 22.12
C SER A 38 -9.51 20.82 20.97
N ILE A 39 -9.15 20.22 19.83
CA ILE A 39 -10.01 20.10 18.64
C ILE A 39 -9.79 18.70 18.06
N PRO A 40 -10.85 17.99 17.61
CA PRO A 40 -10.66 16.71 16.93
C PRO A 40 -9.83 16.87 15.63
N PRO A 41 -8.98 15.89 15.29
CA PRO A 41 -8.33 15.85 13.98
C PRO A 41 -9.33 15.90 12.83
N ASN A 42 -8.95 16.55 11.73
CA ASN A 42 -9.74 16.48 10.51
C ASN A 42 -9.79 15.01 10.03
N PRO A 43 -10.97 14.44 9.70
CA PRO A 43 -11.08 13.06 9.20
C PRO A 43 -10.16 12.76 8.01
N MET A 44 -9.85 13.75 7.17
CA MET A 44 -8.88 13.61 6.08
C MET A 44 -7.45 13.47 6.59
N ALA A 45 -7.07 14.21 7.64
CA ALA A 45 -5.75 14.08 8.26
C ALA A 45 -5.58 12.69 8.89
N GLU A 46 -6.62 12.13 9.51
CA GLU A 46 -6.60 10.76 10.02
C GLU A 46 -6.36 9.74 8.89
N LYS A 47 -7.07 9.88 7.76
CA LYS A 47 -6.89 9.01 6.58
C LYS A 47 -5.49 9.12 6.00
N LEU A 48 -4.99 10.34 5.81
CA LEU A 48 -3.63 10.58 5.29
C LEU A 48 -2.57 9.98 6.22
N LEU A 49 -2.74 10.11 7.54
CA LEU A 49 -1.83 9.52 8.52
C LEU A 49 -1.83 7.99 8.42
N ILE A 50 -3.00 7.35 8.28
CA ILE A 50 -3.11 5.90 8.08
C ILE A 50 -2.43 5.47 6.77
N ILE A 51 -2.63 6.21 5.69
CA ILE A 51 -2.00 5.94 4.39
C ILE A 51 -0.48 6.02 4.50
N LYS A 52 0.06 7.06 5.15
CA LYS A 52 1.49 7.18 5.43
C LYS A 52 2.01 6.00 6.27
N ALA A 53 1.31 5.70 7.37
CA ALA A 53 1.65 4.68 8.34
C ALA A 53 1.66 3.25 7.79
N ARG A 54 0.82 2.96 6.79
CA ARG A 54 0.79 1.66 6.10
C ARG A 54 1.79 1.58 4.95
N GLY A 55 2.36 2.72 4.55
CA GLY A 55 3.11 2.86 3.32
C GLY A 55 2.16 3.07 2.13
N TYR A 56 2.51 4.05 1.31
CA TYR A 56 1.89 4.31 0.00
C TYR A 56 2.99 4.41 -1.04
N LEU A 57 2.66 4.21 -2.32
CA LEU A 57 3.61 4.49 -3.40
C LEU A 57 3.98 5.98 -3.33
N PRO A 58 5.25 6.33 -3.07
CA PRO A 58 5.67 7.72 -2.98
C PRO A 58 5.24 8.50 -4.21
N ASN A 59 4.78 9.74 -4.00
CA ASN A 59 4.52 10.67 -5.10
C ASN A 59 5.85 11.26 -5.60
N ASP A 60 6.69 10.39 -6.14
CA ASP A 60 8.05 10.65 -6.60
C ASP A 60 8.18 10.19 -8.05
N THR A 61 8.95 10.91 -8.87
CA THR A 61 9.11 10.61 -10.30
C THR A 61 9.65 9.21 -10.57
N ARG A 62 10.36 8.59 -9.62
CA ARG A 62 10.82 7.19 -9.71
C ARG A 62 9.67 6.17 -9.73
N TRP A 63 8.49 6.55 -9.26
CA TRP A 63 7.27 5.72 -9.26
C TRP A 63 6.32 6.08 -10.41
N ALA A 64 6.74 6.92 -11.35
CA ALA A 64 5.92 7.31 -12.49
C ALA A 64 5.48 6.08 -13.31
N GLY A 65 4.17 6.00 -13.61
CA GLY A 65 3.56 4.90 -14.35
C GLY A 65 3.28 3.64 -13.54
N PHE A 66 3.79 3.53 -12.30
CA PHE A 66 3.38 2.46 -11.40
C PHE A 66 2.00 2.76 -10.81
N ARG A 67 1.16 1.73 -10.68
CA ARG A 67 -0.19 1.84 -10.10
C ARG A 67 -0.57 0.59 -9.33
N ILE A 68 -1.54 0.70 -8.43
CA ILE A 68 -2.11 -0.44 -7.72
C ILE A 68 -3.42 -0.85 -8.39
N ASP A 69 -3.62 -2.15 -8.64
CA ASP A 69 -4.93 -2.71 -8.92
C ASP A 69 -5.74 -2.74 -7.62
N GLU A 70 -6.72 -1.84 -7.47
CA GLU A 70 -7.52 -1.75 -6.24
C GLU A 70 -8.33 -3.01 -5.95
N LYS A 71 -8.68 -3.80 -6.99
CA LYS A 71 -9.48 -5.02 -6.82
C LYS A 71 -8.63 -6.16 -6.26
N ASN A 72 -7.41 -6.31 -6.78
CA ASN A 72 -6.56 -7.46 -6.47
C ASN A 72 -5.40 -7.13 -5.53
N GLY A 73 -5.12 -5.84 -5.28
CA GLY A 73 -3.98 -5.37 -4.50
C GLY A 73 -2.62 -5.55 -5.20
N TRP A 74 -2.60 -5.66 -6.53
CA TRP A 74 -1.38 -5.92 -7.30
C TRP A 74 -0.64 -4.63 -7.64
N LEU A 75 0.69 -4.69 -7.66
CA LEU A 75 1.51 -3.63 -8.22
C LEU A 75 1.60 -3.80 -9.73
N ILE A 76 1.18 -2.80 -10.48
CA ILE A 76 1.26 -2.74 -11.94
C ILE A 76 2.39 -1.80 -12.32
N THR A 77 3.28 -2.28 -13.18
CA THR A 77 4.39 -1.52 -13.76
C THR A 77 3.93 -0.61 -14.90
N PRO A 78 4.76 0.37 -15.31
CA PRO A 78 4.48 1.22 -16.46
C PRO A 78 4.21 0.43 -17.75
N GLU A 79 4.88 -0.71 -17.93
CA GLU A 79 4.70 -1.60 -19.09
C GLU A 79 3.48 -2.54 -18.96
N GLY A 80 2.68 -2.38 -17.91
CA GLY A 80 1.44 -3.14 -17.70
C GLY A 80 1.64 -4.53 -17.08
N ARG A 81 2.86 -4.89 -16.67
CA ARG A 81 3.09 -6.15 -15.93
C ARG A 81 2.60 -6.02 -14.50
N ALA A 82 1.84 -7.01 -14.04
CA ALA A 82 1.34 -7.06 -12.68
C ALA A 82 2.21 -7.97 -11.81
N PHE A 83 2.39 -7.58 -10.55
CA PHE A 83 3.10 -8.32 -9.52
C PHE A 83 2.20 -8.45 -8.29
N ASN A 84 2.08 -9.67 -7.78
CA ASN A 84 1.55 -9.85 -6.44
C ASN A 84 2.60 -9.30 -5.44
N PRO A 85 2.25 -8.48 -4.44
CA PRO A 85 3.21 -8.01 -3.44
C PRO A 85 3.96 -9.14 -2.73
N LYS A 86 3.37 -10.34 -2.63
CA LYS A 86 4.03 -11.54 -2.10
C LYS A 86 5.11 -12.12 -3.02
N ASP A 87 5.06 -11.85 -4.31
CA ASP A 87 6.15 -12.19 -5.23
C ASP A 87 7.40 -11.36 -4.95
N LEU A 88 7.24 -10.17 -4.35
CA LEU A 88 8.35 -9.27 -4.03
C LEU A 88 9.16 -9.70 -2.80
N ASP A 89 8.61 -10.58 -1.95
CA ASP A 89 9.28 -11.04 -0.72
C ASP A 89 10.58 -11.81 -1.03
N ALA A 90 10.50 -12.72 -2.00
CA ALA A 90 11.65 -13.48 -2.49
C ALA A 90 12.37 -12.82 -3.68
N TRP A 91 11.86 -11.70 -4.20
CA TRP A 91 12.39 -11.08 -5.42
C TRP A 91 13.87 -10.72 -5.35
N PRO A 92 14.40 -10.13 -4.25
CA PRO A 92 15.83 -9.84 -4.17
C PRO A 92 16.71 -11.09 -4.29
N LEU A 93 16.28 -12.20 -3.66
CA LEU A 93 16.96 -13.48 -3.73
C LEU A 93 16.91 -14.06 -5.15
N TRP A 94 15.72 -14.14 -5.74
CA TRP A 94 15.56 -14.66 -7.11
C TRP A 94 16.33 -13.84 -8.13
N ARG A 95 16.38 -12.50 -7.96
CA ARG A 95 17.20 -11.64 -8.81
C ARG A 95 18.68 -11.96 -8.65
N ALA A 96 19.17 -12.17 -7.43
CA ALA A 96 20.56 -12.54 -7.20
C ALA A 96 20.91 -13.91 -7.80
N GLU A 97 20.06 -14.92 -7.56
CA GLU A 97 20.19 -16.25 -8.16
C GLU A 97 20.21 -16.16 -9.69
N TYR A 98 19.27 -15.42 -10.28
CA TYR A 98 19.20 -15.21 -11.73
C TYR A 98 20.48 -14.58 -12.28
N LEU A 99 21.04 -13.56 -11.63
CA LEU A 99 22.29 -12.94 -12.06
C LEU A 99 23.47 -13.92 -11.98
N GLU A 100 23.53 -14.77 -10.94
CA GLU A 100 24.56 -15.81 -10.84
C GLU A 100 24.38 -16.92 -11.88
N PHE A 101 23.13 -17.29 -12.21
CA PHE A 101 22.83 -18.19 -13.33
C PHE A 101 23.31 -17.60 -14.66
N LEU A 102 23.00 -16.33 -14.94
CA LEU A 102 23.48 -15.64 -16.13
C LEU A 102 25.01 -15.61 -16.20
N ARG A 103 25.68 -15.38 -15.08
CA ARG A 103 27.16 -15.38 -15.01
C ARG A 103 27.75 -16.74 -15.38
N ARG A 104 27.11 -17.85 -14.98
CA ARG A 104 27.60 -19.22 -15.22
C ARG A 104 27.23 -19.79 -16.58
N TYR A 105 26.02 -19.49 -17.06
CA TYR A 105 25.42 -20.19 -18.21
C TYR A 105 24.99 -19.25 -19.35
N GLY A 106 25.07 -17.94 -19.15
CA GLY A 106 24.61 -16.96 -20.12
C GLY A 106 23.09 -16.78 -20.16
N HIS A 107 22.60 -16.00 -21.11
CA HIS A 107 21.17 -15.74 -21.30
C HIS A 107 20.45 -16.92 -21.97
N ILE A 108 19.21 -17.17 -21.53
CA ILE A 108 18.30 -18.11 -22.18
C ILE A 108 18.04 -17.65 -23.62
N GLN A 109 18.27 -18.55 -24.58
CA GLN A 109 18.00 -18.31 -25.99
C GLN A 109 16.56 -18.72 -26.34
N GLY A 110 15.85 -17.89 -27.10
CA GLY A 110 14.48 -18.15 -27.54
C GLY A 110 13.39 -17.45 -26.70
N PRO A 111 12.10 -17.76 -26.95
CA PRO A 111 10.98 -17.09 -26.31
C PRO A 111 10.87 -17.47 -24.82
N ILE A 112 10.84 -16.45 -23.96
CA ILE A 112 10.68 -16.61 -22.51
C ILE A 112 9.18 -16.70 -22.18
N LYS A 113 8.77 -17.80 -21.55
CA LYS A 113 7.41 -17.94 -21.01
C LYS A 113 7.30 -17.18 -19.69
N VAL A 114 6.61 -16.05 -19.72
CA VAL A 114 6.30 -15.29 -18.50
C VAL A 114 5.24 -16.04 -17.71
N GLN A 115 5.52 -16.35 -16.45
CA GLN A 115 4.51 -16.92 -15.56
C GLN A 115 3.52 -15.84 -15.11
N PRO A 116 2.22 -16.17 -14.99
CA PRO A 116 1.25 -15.25 -14.42
C PRO A 116 1.59 -14.94 -12.95
N PRO A 117 1.11 -13.81 -12.40
CA PRO A 117 1.27 -13.49 -10.98
C PRO A 117 0.75 -14.62 -10.10
N ARG A 118 1.41 -14.88 -8.96
CA ARG A 118 0.89 -15.88 -8.03
C ARG A 118 -0.47 -15.46 -7.50
N GLU A 119 -1.42 -16.38 -7.45
CA GLU A 119 -2.70 -16.12 -6.83
C GLU A 119 -2.52 -15.75 -5.36
N HIS A 120 -3.24 -14.73 -4.89
CA HIS A 120 -3.26 -14.44 -3.46
C HIS A 120 -3.86 -15.62 -2.70
N PRO A 121 -3.27 -16.05 -1.57
CA PRO A 121 -4.04 -16.80 -0.61
C PRO A 121 -5.24 -15.94 -0.25
N LYS A 122 -6.44 -16.52 -0.29
CA LYS A 122 -7.65 -15.81 0.11
C LYS A 122 -7.40 -15.19 1.50
N PRO A 123 -7.92 -13.97 1.78
CA PRO A 123 -7.65 -13.26 3.02
C PRO A 123 -7.96 -14.08 4.29
N PHE A 124 -8.68 -15.20 4.17
CA PHE A 124 -8.93 -16.17 5.24
C PHE A 124 -8.60 -17.60 4.80
N ARG A 125 -8.02 -18.42 5.70
CA ARG A 125 -7.84 -19.88 5.52
C ARG A 125 -9.08 -20.63 6.02
N GLY A 126 -9.90 -21.20 5.13
CA GLY A 126 -11.06 -22.05 5.50
C GLY A 126 -12.08 -22.30 4.38
N GLY A 127 -12.67 -23.49 4.34
CA GLY A 127 -13.43 -24.05 3.21
C GLY A 127 -14.90 -23.61 2.97
N ARG A 128 -15.25 -22.32 3.13
CA ARG A 128 -16.56 -21.77 2.67
C ARG A 128 -16.37 -20.44 1.90
N ARG A 129 -17.20 -20.23 0.86
CA ARG A 129 -17.01 -19.37 -0.34
C ARG A 129 -16.73 -17.89 -0.09
N CYS A 130 -16.06 -17.25 -1.07
CA CYS A 130 -16.15 -15.81 -1.30
C CYS A 130 -17.56 -15.47 -1.80
N GLU A 131 -18.45 -15.11 -0.87
CA GLU A 131 -19.76 -14.48 -1.11
C GLU A 131 -19.59 -12.96 -0.93
N PRO A 132 -20.34 -12.11 -1.66
CA PRO A 132 -20.28 -10.66 -1.45
C PRO A 132 -20.68 -10.32 -0.01
N VAL A 133 -19.94 -9.41 0.65
CA VAL A 133 -20.23 -9.06 2.05
C VAL A 133 -21.59 -8.32 2.17
N PRO A 134 -22.45 -8.65 3.14
CA PRO A 134 -23.83 -8.16 3.25
C PRO A 134 -24.03 -6.64 3.34
N TRP A 135 -22.98 -5.88 3.66
CA TRP A 135 -23.03 -4.44 3.92
C TRP A 135 -22.57 -3.56 2.75
N ILE A 136 -22.07 -4.14 1.64
CA ILE A 136 -21.86 -3.39 0.40
C ILE A 136 -23.25 -3.15 -0.21
N PRO A 137 -23.69 -1.89 -0.39
CA PRO A 137 -25.01 -1.62 -0.92
C PRO A 137 -25.12 -2.19 -2.33
N ILE A 138 -25.88 -3.28 -2.48
CA ILE A 138 -26.23 -3.83 -3.78
C ILE A 138 -27.46 -3.05 -4.24
N LYS A 139 -27.39 -2.45 -5.44
CA LYS A 139 -28.42 -1.57 -6.01
C LYS A 139 -29.83 -2.19 -6.04
N GLU A 140 -29.91 -3.51 -5.95
CA GLU A 140 -31.14 -4.31 -6.01
C GLU A 140 -31.81 -4.57 -4.65
N LYS A 141 -31.17 -4.28 -3.49
CA LYS A 141 -31.80 -4.43 -2.16
C LYS A 141 -32.39 -3.14 -1.58
N LEU A 142 -32.35 -2.04 -2.33
CA LEU A 142 -32.90 -0.73 -1.94
C LEU A 142 -34.29 -0.45 -2.56
N LYS A 143 -35.02 -1.49 -2.98
CA LYS A 143 -36.43 -1.42 -3.39
C LYS A 143 -37.25 -2.48 -2.66
#